data_AF-A0A918BGR2-F1
#
_entry.id   AF-A0A918BGR2-F1
#
_cell.length_a   1.000
_cell.length_b   1.000
_cell.length_c   1.000
_cell.angle_alpha   90.00
_cell.angle_beta   90.00
_cell.angle_gamma   90.00
#
_symmetry.space_group_name_H-M   'P 1'
#
loop_
_entity.id
_entity.type
_entity.pdbx_description
1 polymer ?
#
loop_
_entity_poly.entity_id
_entity_poly.type
_entity_poly.pdbx_seq_one_letter_code
_entity_poly.pdbx_strand_id
1 'polypeptide(L)' 'MEDPPGETEPPHDTPPYSMREMDSIYLALFMAGSITERKQILTWYGLSIEHARELFRGLPGSLDPTAAANFEIDDD' A
#
# COMPACT_ATOMS: atom_id res chain seq x y z
N MET A 1 -34.85 -28.86 17.16
CA MET A 1 -33.88 -28.56 16.11
C MET A 1 -33.06 -27.44 16.68
N GLU A 2 -31.81 -27.71 17.04
CA GLU A 2 -30.89 -26.67 17.49
C GLU A 2 -30.50 -25.86 16.25
N ASP A 3 -30.66 -24.53 16.32
CA ASP A 3 -30.20 -23.61 15.28
C ASP A 3 -28.72 -23.88 14.94
N PRO A 4 -28.33 -23.89 13.65
CA PRO A 4 -26.93 -24.02 13.29
C PRO A 4 -26.12 -22.87 13.92
N PRO A 5 -24.85 -23.09 14.31
CA PRO A 5 -24.03 -22.05 14.91
C PRO A 5 -23.97 -20.87 13.95
N GLY A 6 -24.41 -19.71 14.45
CA GLY A 6 -24.50 -18.47 13.68
C GLY A 6 -23.20 -18.21 12.94
N GLU A 7 -23.35 -17.81 11.68
CA GLU A 7 -22.28 -17.38 10.80
C GLU A 7 -21.27 -16.55 11.59
N THR A 8 -20.09 -17.12 11.80
CA THR A 8 -18.97 -16.46 12.44
C THR A 8 -18.73 -15.16 11.69
N GLU A 9 -18.87 -14.05 12.41
CA GLU A 9 -18.56 -12.69 12.01
C GLU A 9 -17.35 -12.67 11.04
N PRO A 10 -17.42 -12.00 9.87
CA PRO A 10 -16.28 -11.92 8.97
C PRO A 10 -15.10 -11.34 9.76
N PRO A 11 -13.90 -11.94 9.66
CA PRO A 11 -12.80 -11.55 10.51
C PRO A 11 -12.51 -10.06 10.31
N HIS A 12 -12.52 -9.36 11.46
CA HIS A 12 -12.16 -7.97 11.66
C HIS A 12 -11.07 -7.47 10.72
N ASP A 13 -11.14 -6.17 10.39
CA ASP A 13 -10.18 -5.30 9.70
C ASP A 13 -8.69 -5.49 10.12
N THR A 14 -8.13 -6.67 9.92
CA THR A 14 -6.68 -6.84 9.81
C THR A 14 -6.28 -6.13 8.52
N PRO A 15 -5.36 -5.16 8.56
CA PRO A 15 -4.80 -4.61 7.33
C PRO A 15 -4.31 -5.80 6.49
N PRO A 16 -4.61 -5.86 5.18
CA PRO A 16 -4.43 -7.07 4.38
C PRO A 16 -2.95 -7.46 4.15
N TYR A 17 -2.01 -6.77 4.80
CA TYR A 17 -0.57 -6.96 4.65
C TYR A 17 0.08 -7.18 6.01
N SER A 18 0.90 -8.23 6.10
CA SER A 18 1.85 -8.43 7.19
C SER A 18 2.94 -7.35 7.18
N MET A 19 3.64 -7.17 8.31
CA MET A 19 4.80 -6.26 8.38
C MET A 19 5.84 -6.56 7.31
N ARG A 20 6.11 -7.84 7.03
CA ARG A 20 7.04 -8.25 5.99
C ARG A 20 6.59 -7.79 4.59
N GLU A 21 5.29 -7.88 4.32
CA GLU A 21 4.72 -7.41 3.05
C GLU A 21 4.80 -5.89 2.95
N MET A 22 4.47 -5.17 4.02
CA MET A 22 4.61 -3.72 4.07
C MET A 22 6.06 -3.27 3.82
N ASP A 23 7.04 -3.91 4.45
CA ASP A 23 8.47 -3.64 4.23
C ASP A 23 8.88 -3.92 2.78
N SER A 24 8.35 -5.00 2.19
CA SER A 24 8.66 -5.39 0.81
C SER A 24 8.09 -4.40 -0.20
N ILE A 25 6.84 -3.98 -0.01
CA ILE A 25 6.17 -2.97 -0.85
C ILE A 25 6.90 -1.63 -0.73
N TYR A 26 7.23 -1.23 0.50
CA TYR A 26 7.95 0.00 0.77
C TYR A 26 9.33 0.01 0.07
N LEU A 27 10.11 -1.07 0.19
CA LEU A 27 11.40 -1.19 -0.48
C LEU A 27 11.25 -1.15 -2.01
N ALA A 28 10.26 -1.83 -2.58
CA ALA A 28 10.01 -1.81 -4.01
C ALA A 28 9.69 -0.40 -4.51
N LEU A 29 8.82 0.33 -3.80
CA LEU A 29 8.48 1.72 -4.13
C LEU A 29 9.68 2.67 -3.98
N PHE A 30 10.54 2.43 -2.99
CA PHE A 30 11.76 3.21 -2.78
C PHE A 30 12.81 2.98 -3.90
N MET A 31 12.93 1.74 -4.38
CA MET A 31 13.85 1.40 -5.48
C MET A 31 13.32 1.81 -6.86
N ALA A 32 12.02 2.08 -6.99
CA ALA A 32 11.42 2.48 -8.26
C ALA A 32 11.96 3.85 -8.71
N GLY A 33 12.61 3.85 -9.88
CA GLY A 33 13.25 5.01 -10.47
C GLY A 33 12.26 5.93 -11.20
N SER A 34 11.05 5.43 -11.50
CA SER A 34 10.04 6.17 -12.23
C SER A 34 8.63 6.09 -11.62
N ILE A 35 7.84 7.08 -12.03
CA ILE A 35 6.41 7.20 -11.82
C ILE A 35 5.66 5.94 -12.22
N THR A 36 5.95 5.46 -13.43
CA THR A 36 5.28 4.32 -14.04
C THR A 36 5.57 3.04 -13.28
N GLU A 37 6.83 2.83 -12.88
CA GLU A 37 7.21 1.68 -12.04
C GLU A 37 6.49 1.69 -10.71
N ARG A 38 6.40 2.84 -10.03
CA ARG A 38 5.65 2.94 -8.76
C ARG A 38 4.17 2.57 -8.94
N LYS A 39 3.52 3.07 -10.01
CA LYS A 39 2.13 2.70 -10.34
C LYS A 39 1.98 1.22 -10.62
N GLN A 40 2.92 0.62 -11.35
CA GLN A 40 2.92 -0.82 -11.65
C GLN A 40 3.10 -1.67 -10.39
N ILE A 41 4.03 -1.29 -9.51
CA ILE A 41 4.25 -1.94 -8.22
C ILE A 41 2.97 -1.90 -7.39
N LEU A 42 2.35 -0.73 -7.21
CA LEU A 42 1.08 -0.62 -6.49
C LEU A 42 -0.01 -1.50 -7.12
N THR A 43 -0.10 -1.52 -8.45
CA THR A 43 -1.05 -2.37 -9.18
C THR A 43 -0.82 -3.85 -8.92
N TRP A 44 0.44 -4.32 -8.89
CA TRP A 44 0.77 -5.71 -8.58
C TRP A 44 0.37 -6.13 -7.17
N TYR A 45 0.44 -5.20 -6.21
CA TYR A 45 0.00 -5.45 -4.84
C TYR A 45 -1.50 -5.18 -4.61
N GLY A 46 -2.25 -4.82 -5.66
CA GLY A 46 -3.68 -4.49 -5.56
C GLY A 46 -3.96 -3.20 -4.79
N LEU A 47 -2.96 -2.31 -4.69
CA LEU A 47 -3.03 -1.07 -3.94
C LEU A 47 -3.38 0.11 -4.85
N SER A 48 -4.27 0.98 -4.36
CA SER A 48 -4.42 2.32 -4.88
C SER A 48 -3.34 3.24 -4.29
N ILE A 49 -3.07 4.35 -4.95
CA ILE A 49 -2.13 5.37 -4.44
C ILE A 49 -2.61 5.90 -3.08
N GLU A 50 -3.91 6.12 -2.91
CA GLU A 50 -4.48 6.61 -1.66
C GLU A 50 -4.34 5.59 -0.52
N HIS A 51 -4.58 4.30 -0.79
CA HIS A 51 -4.36 3.24 0.19
C HIS A 51 -2.89 3.12 0.56
N ALA A 52 -1.97 3.19 -0.40
CA ALA A 52 -0.54 3.16 -0.12
C ALA A 52 -0.09 4.37 0.71
N ARG A 53 -0.62 5.57 0.41
CA ARG A 53 -0.41 6.78 1.22
C ARG A 53 -0.81 6.57 2.66
N GLU A 54 -2.01 6.04 2.89
CA GLU A 54 -2.51 5.77 4.22
C GLU A 54 -1.70 4.68 4.93
N LEU A 55 -1.35 3.61 4.22
CA LEU A 55 -0.57 2.49 4.74
C LEU A 55 0.80 2.91 5.25
N PHE A 56 1.45 3.84 4.55
CA PHE A 56 2.78 4.37 4.91
C PHE A 56 2.70 5.71 5.68
N ARG A 57 1.49 6.20 5.99
CA ARG A 57 1.28 7.46 6.69
C ARG A 57 1.79 7.34 8.13
N GLY A 58 2.87 8.06 8.45
CA GLY A 58 3.40 8.12 9.80
C GLY A 58 4.59 7.19 10.09
N LEU A 59 5.15 6.53 9.06
CA LEU A 59 6.48 5.92 9.20
C LEU A 59 7.51 7.04 9.46
N PRO A 60 8.19 7.05 10.63
CA PRO A 60 9.08 8.14 10.99
C PRO A 60 10.32 8.12 10.11
N GLY A 61 10.55 9.20 9.36
CA GLY A 61 11.85 9.50 8.75
C GLY A 61 12.03 9.20 7.27
N SER A 62 10.98 9.07 6.46
CA SER A 62 11.18 8.87 5.01
C SER A 62 10.25 9.69 4.14
N LEU A 63 10.85 10.20 3.06
CA LEU A 63 10.20 10.57 1.80
C LEU A 63 9.00 9.66 1.58
N ASP A 64 7.80 10.23 1.56
CA ASP A 64 6.60 9.48 1.22
C ASP A 64 6.90 8.73 -0.11
N PRO A 65 6.98 7.38 -0.11
CA PRO A 65 7.38 6.63 -1.30
C PRO A 65 6.31 6.73 -2.41
N THR A 66 5.12 7.18 -2.03
CA THR A 66 4.00 7.51 -2.91
C THR A 66 3.93 9.00 -3.23
N ALA A 67 4.71 9.86 -2.55
CA ALA A 67 4.77 11.28 -2.83
C ALA A 67 5.42 11.50 -4.18
N ALA A 68 4.55 11.88 -5.08
CA ALA A 68 4.78 12.48 -6.36
C ALA A 68 5.43 13.89 -6.28
N ALA A 69 6.18 14.26 -5.24
CA ALA A 69 6.83 15.58 -5.16
C ALA A 69 7.98 15.76 -6.19
N ASN A 70 8.31 14.73 -6.96
CA ASN A 70 9.13 14.81 -8.19
C ASN A 70 8.35 14.35 -9.45
N PHE A 71 7.02 14.22 -9.41
CA PHE A 71 6.22 13.88 -10.61
C PHE A 71 5.90 15.09 -11.48
N GLU A 72 6.13 16.30 -11.00
CA GLU A 72 6.11 17.53 -11.80
C GLU A 72 7.53 18.09 -11.83
N ILE A 73 8.39 17.52 -12.67
CA ILE A 73 9.47 18.29 -13.31
C ILE A 73 9.33 18.02 -14.81
N ASP A 74 8.91 19.08 -15.50
CA ASP A 74 8.89 19.35 -16.94
C ASP A 74 8.17 18.35 -17.87
N ASP A 75 6.91 18.69 -18.18
CA ASP A 75 6.38 18.55 -19.55
C ASP A 75 6.79 19.86 -20.29
N ASP A 76 7.96 19.86 -20.94
CA ASP A 76 8.35 20.77 -22.04
C ASP A 76 8.96 19.94 -23.19
#